data_AF-A0A849AJZ6-F1
#
_entry.id   AF-A0A849AJZ6-F1
#
_cell.length_a   1.000
_cell.length_b   1.000
_cell.length_c   1.000
_cell.angle_alpha   90.00
_cell.angle_beta   90.00
_cell.angle_gamma   90.00
#
_symmetry.space_group_name_H-M   'P 1'
#
loop_
_entity.id
_entity.type
_entity.pdbx_description
1 polymer ?
#
loop_
_entity_poly.entity_id
_entity_poly.type
_entity_poly.pdbx_seq_one_letter_code
_entity_poly.pdbx_strand_id
1 'polypeptide(L)'
;MVLKSVAPEGVPAVSMRIDRSDQMLLLSITGVAGLVVAMTMAIFGLPPVDIHSPFHYAGIMDPLCGGTRAARLTAQGHLQAAWRYNPLGILATVTAALALARFLVGLATHRWIAVRCAWTPRRRRVAYAAAIAAMVVLEFRQQGRASLLMQRH
;
A
#
# COMPACT_ATOMS: atom_id res chain seq x y z
N MET A 1 -12.84 3.77 -39.99
CA MET A 1 -11.41 4.08 -39.77
C MET A 1 -11.27 4.61 -38.35
N VAL A 2 -10.89 3.76 -37.39
CA VAL A 2 -10.74 4.14 -35.98
C VAL A 2 -9.40 4.84 -35.82
N LEU A 3 -9.40 6.17 -35.68
CA LEU A 3 -8.23 6.93 -35.27
C LEU A 3 -7.85 6.49 -33.85
N LYS A 4 -6.90 5.54 -33.76
CA LYS A 4 -6.17 5.31 -32.51
C LYS A 4 -5.49 6.64 -32.17
N SER A 5 -5.99 7.32 -31.15
CA SER A 5 -5.27 8.39 -30.47
C SER A 5 -3.91 7.84 -30.05
N VAL A 6 -2.89 8.13 -30.86
CA VAL A 6 -1.49 7.96 -30.50
C VAL A 6 -1.27 9.02 -29.42
N ALA A 7 -1.17 8.58 -28.17
CA ALA A 7 -0.81 9.48 -27.09
C ALA A 7 0.52 10.15 -27.44
N PRO A 8 0.64 11.49 -27.31
CA PRO A 8 1.84 12.19 -27.73
C PRO A 8 3.06 11.63 -27.01
N GLU A 9 4.05 11.21 -27.79
CA GLU A 9 5.36 10.79 -27.28
C GLU A 9 5.98 11.97 -26.53
N GLY A 10 6.31 11.78 -25.25
CA GLY A 10 7.00 12.80 -24.45
C GLY A 10 6.32 13.24 -23.16
N VAL A 11 5.06 12.85 -22.87
CA VAL A 11 4.46 13.18 -21.57
C VAL A 11 4.99 12.25 -20.48
N PRO A 12 5.68 12.76 -19.44
CA PRO A 12 6.21 11.93 -18.36
C PRO A 12 5.07 11.16 -17.67
N ALA A 13 5.33 9.90 -17.31
CA ALA A 13 4.32 9.04 -16.69
C ALA A 13 3.85 9.59 -15.34
N VAL A 14 4.76 10.18 -14.59
CA VAL A 14 4.55 10.83 -13.31
C VAL A 14 5.16 12.22 -13.38
N SER A 15 4.41 13.24 -12.97
CA SER A 15 4.91 14.60 -12.78
C SER A 15 4.62 15.07 -11.36
N MET A 16 5.53 15.88 -10.82
CA MET A 16 5.37 16.52 -9.51
C MET A 16 5.17 18.01 -9.72
N ARG A 17 4.18 18.59 -9.03
CA ARG A 17 3.91 20.03 -9.05
C ARG A 17 3.71 20.51 -7.63
N ILE A 18 4.21 21.70 -7.32
CA ILE A 18 3.95 22.35 -6.06
C ILE A 18 2.73 23.26 -6.25
N ASP A 19 1.69 23.05 -5.46
CA ASP A 19 0.43 23.78 -5.51
C ASP A 19 0.10 24.39 -4.14
N ARG A 20 -0.82 25.35 -4.09
CA ARG A 20 -1.27 25.99 -2.85
C ARG A 20 -2.40 25.22 -2.17
N SER A 21 -3.08 24.30 -2.87
CA SER A 21 -4.15 23.47 -2.33
C SER A 21 -3.79 21.98 -2.33
N ASP A 22 -4.25 21.24 -1.32
CA ASP A 22 -4.02 19.79 -1.25
C ASP A 22 -5.03 19.03 -2.11
N GLN A 23 -4.66 18.78 -3.37
CA GLN A 23 -5.45 17.93 -4.27
C GLN A 23 -5.42 16.44 -3.86
N MET A 24 -4.60 16.07 -2.86
CA MET A 24 -4.39 14.69 -2.43
C MET A 24 -4.85 14.45 -0.99
N LEU A 25 -5.76 15.29 -0.47
CA LEU A 25 -6.20 15.23 0.93
C LEU A 25 -6.69 13.84 1.35
N LEU A 26 -7.46 13.15 0.52
CA LEU A 26 -7.92 11.80 0.83
C LEU A 26 -6.75 10.82 0.99
N LEU A 27 -5.71 10.93 0.16
CA LEU A 27 -4.51 10.10 0.28
C LEU A 27 -3.74 10.42 1.57
N SER A 28 -3.60 11.72 1.88
CA SER A 28 -3.00 12.18 3.13
C SER A 28 -3.76 11.63 4.35
N ILE A 29 -5.08 11.76 4.38
CA ILE A 29 -5.93 11.31 5.49
C ILE A 29 -5.87 9.79 5.66
N THR A 30 -6.06 9.04 4.57
CA THR A 30 -6.02 7.56 4.61
C THR A 30 -4.64 7.04 4.99
N GLY A 31 -3.57 7.66 4.48
CA GLY A 31 -2.20 7.37 4.88
C GLY A 31 -1.95 7.64 6.36
N VAL A 32 -2.35 8.81 6.87
CA VAL A 32 -2.24 9.18 8.28
C VAL A 32 -3.00 8.19 9.16
N ALA A 33 -4.27 7.91 8.83
CA ALA A 33 -5.09 6.96 9.58
C ALA A 33 -4.48 5.55 9.61
N GLY A 34 -4.03 5.05 8.45
CA GLY A 34 -3.37 3.74 8.36
C GLY A 34 -2.07 3.68 9.17
N LEU A 35 -1.28 4.75 9.18
CA LEU A 35 -0.06 4.82 9.98
C LEU A 35 -0.36 4.88 11.49
N VAL A 36 -1.37 5.64 11.90
CA VAL A 36 -1.82 5.68 13.30
C VAL A 36 -2.22 4.28 13.76
N VAL A 37 -2.99 3.54 12.96
CA VAL A 37 -3.34 2.15 13.26
C VAL A 37 -2.09 1.26 13.38
N ALA A 38 -1.14 1.38 12.44
CA ALA A 38 0.12 0.63 12.49
C ALA A 38 0.95 0.93 13.75
N MET A 39 1.05 2.20 14.14
CA MET A 39 1.76 2.64 15.34
C MET A 39 1.08 2.19 16.62
N THR A 40 -0.26 2.28 16.70
CA THR A 40 -1.03 1.74 17.83
C THR A 40 -0.76 0.25 17.98
N MET A 41 -0.77 -0.53 16.88
CA MET A 41 -0.43 -1.95 16.93
C MET A 41 1.03 -2.21 17.32
N ALA A 42 1.95 -1.31 16.95
CA ALA A 42 3.37 -1.41 17.32
C ALA A 42 3.58 -1.27 18.83
N ILE A 43 2.82 -0.38 19.47
CA ILE A 43 2.92 -0.06 20.90
C ILE A 43 2.11 -1.06 21.74
N PHE A 44 0.84 -1.28 21.40
CA PHE A 44 -0.11 -2.04 22.21
C PHE A 44 -0.26 -3.51 21.80
N GLY A 45 0.32 -3.91 20.65
CA GLY A 45 0.12 -5.23 20.08
C GLY A 45 -1.07 -5.29 19.11
N LEU A 46 -1.32 -6.47 18.54
CA LEU A 46 -2.43 -6.66 17.61
C LEU A 46 -3.76 -6.66 18.37
N PRO A 47 -4.83 -6.10 17.79
CA PRO A 47 -6.15 -6.18 18.40
C PRO A 47 -6.54 -7.66 18.58
N PRO A 48 -7.20 -8.04 19.69
CA PRO A 48 -7.62 -9.42 19.96
C PRO A 48 -8.83 -9.84 19.09
N VAL A 49 -9.12 -9.08 18.03
CA VAL A 49 -10.23 -9.33 17.11
C VAL A 49 -9.69 -10.15 15.96
N ASP A 50 -10.34 -11.28 15.70
CA ASP A 50 -10.01 -12.09 14.54
C ASP A 50 -10.63 -11.45 13.29
N ILE A 51 -9.79 -10.79 12.49
CA ILE A 51 -10.19 -10.14 11.22
C ILE A 51 -9.85 -11.05 10.03
N HIS A 52 -9.60 -12.34 10.26
CA HIS A 52 -9.29 -13.26 9.16
C HIS A 52 -10.56 -13.65 8.40
N SER A 53 -10.42 -13.82 7.09
CA SER A 53 -11.48 -14.39 6.26
C SER A 53 -11.88 -15.79 6.78
N PRO A 54 -13.15 -16.20 6.73
CA PRO A 54 -13.57 -17.55 7.13
C PRO A 54 -12.78 -18.67 6.43
N PHE A 55 -12.32 -18.41 5.21
CA PHE A 55 -11.50 -19.34 4.43
C PHE A 55 -10.08 -19.52 4.97
N HIS A 56 -9.59 -18.59 5.78
CA HIS A 56 -8.29 -18.70 6.46
C HIS A 56 -8.23 -19.94 7.35
N TYR A 57 -9.34 -20.31 8.00
CA TYR A 57 -9.42 -21.51 8.84
C TYR A 57 -9.39 -22.80 8.03
N ALA A 58 -9.78 -22.74 6.75
CA ALA A 58 -9.68 -23.85 5.81
C ALA A 58 -8.30 -23.95 5.14
N GLY A 59 -7.32 -23.12 5.57
CA GLY A 59 -5.97 -23.08 5.00
C GLY A 59 -5.87 -22.29 3.69
N ILE A 60 -6.95 -21.63 3.25
CA ILE A 60 -6.94 -20.78 2.07
C ILE A 60 -6.54 -19.36 2.52
N MET A 61 -5.31 -18.99 2.22
CA MET A 61 -4.78 -17.66 2.52
C MET A 61 -5.18 -16.68 1.41
N ASP A 62 -5.51 -15.45 1.75
CA ASP A 62 -5.64 -14.37 0.78
C ASP A 62 -4.31 -13.58 0.63
N PRO A 63 -4.16 -12.71 -0.39
CA PRO A 63 -2.90 -12.00 -0.62
C PRO A 63 -2.52 -11.00 0.48
N LEU A 64 -3.52 -10.58 1.27
CA LEU A 64 -3.37 -9.60 2.35
C LEU A 64 -3.13 -10.26 3.72
N CYS A 65 -3.20 -11.59 3.80
CA CYS A 65 -2.92 -12.34 5.02
C CYS A 65 -1.57 -11.96 5.62
N GLY A 66 -1.54 -11.76 6.93
CA GLY A 66 -0.37 -11.26 7.67
C GLY A 66 -0.06 -9.77 7.45
N GLY A 67 -0.90 -9.01 6.73
CA GLY A 67 -0.68 -7.60 6.43
C GLY A 67 -0.60 -6.70 7.68
N THR A 68 -1.49 -6.90 8.65
CA THR A 68 -1.48 -6.15 9.94
C THR A 68 -0.22 -6.44 10.75
N ARG A 69 0.20 -7.71 10.82
CA ARG A 69 1.44 -8.13 11.49
C ARG A 69 2.68 -7.57 10.78
N ALA A 70 2.69 -7.56 9.44
CA ALA A 70 3.75 -6.95 8.66
C ALA A 70 3.81 -5.42 8.85
N ALA A 71 2.67 -4.74 8.91
CA ALA A 71 2.61 -3.30 9.16
C ALA A 71 3.15 -2.94 10.56
N ARG A 72 2.75 -3.69 11.59
CA ARG A 72 3.29 -3.57 12.95
C ARG A 72 4.81 -3.74 12.96
N LEU A 73 5.31 -4.82 12.39
CA LEU A 73 6.75 -5.11 12.34
C LEU A 73 7.52 -4.05 11.55
N THR A 74 6.92 -3.51 10.48
CA THR A 74 7.50 -2.41 9.71
C THR A 74 7.60 -1.15 10.57
N ALA A 75 6.56 -0.81 11.32
CA ALA A 75 6.56 0.32 12.23
C ALA A 75 7.60 0.16 13.38
N GLN A 76 7.90 -1.08 13.78
CA GLN A 76 8.95 -1.40 14.75
C GLN A 76 10.37 -1.47 14.12
N GLY A 77 10.51 -1.32 12.80
CA GLY A 77 11.79 -1.41 12.10
C GLY A 77 12.25 -2.83 11.77
N HIS A 78 11.46 -3.86 12.06
CA HIS A 78 11.77 -5.27 11.79
C HIS A 78 11.42 -5.69 10.35
N LEU A 79 12.06 -5.06 9.36
CA LEU A 79 11.72 -5.23 7.94
C LEU A 79 11.87 -6.67 7.44
N GLN A 80 12.87 -7.42 7.90
CA GLN A 80 13.05 -8.83 7.49
C GLN A 80 11.90 -9.71 7.99
N ALA A 81 11.46 -9.48 9.23
CA ALA A 81 10.32 -10.19 9.80
C ALA A 81 9.00 -9.76 9.11
N ALA A 82 8.82 -8.46 8.87
CA ALA A 82 7.67 -7.93 8.13
C ALA A 82 7.57 -8.53 6.73
N TRP A 83 8.70 -8.62 6.03
CA TRP A 83 8.79 -9.24 4.70
C TRP A 83 8.35 -10.70 4.78
N ARG A 84 8.77 -11.43 5.81
CA ARG A 84 8.41 -12.84 5.98
C ARG A 84 6.89 -13.03 6.05
N TYR A 85 6.17 -12.13 6.70
CA TYR A 85 4.71 -12.13 6.76
C TYR A 85 4.07 -11.62 5.47
N ASN A 86 4.25 -10.35 5.13
CA ASN A 86 3.64 -9.78 3.95
C ASN A 86 4.43 -8.57 3.41
N PRO A 87 5.06 -8.67 2.23
CA PRO A 87 5.80 -7.54 1.66
C PRO A 87 4.91 -6.35 1.29
N LEU A 88 3.61 -6.55 1.00
CA LEU A 88 2.67 -5.43 0.82
C LEU A 88 2.49 -4.62 2.10
N GLY A 89 2.59 -5.26 3.27
CA GLY A 89 2.51 -4.56 4.55
C GLY A 89 3.62 -3.51 4.70
N ILE A 90 4.84 -3.84 4.27
CA ILE A 90 5.96 -2.88 4.25
C ILE A 90 5.65 -1.72 3.30
N LEU A 91 5.25 -2.04 2.06
CA LEU A 91 4.95 -1.02 1.05
C LEU A 91 3.84 -0.07 1.53
N ALA A 92 2.78 -0.61 2.11
CA ALA A 92 1.66 0.17 2.65
C ALA A 92 2.11 1.09 3.79
N THR A 93 2.85 0.56 4.78
CA THR A 93 3.33 1.36 5.92
C THR A 93 4.31 2.45 5.50
N VAL A 94 5.25 2.16 4.60
CA VAL A 94 6.19 3.16 4.07
C VAL A 94 5.45 4.24 3.27
N THR A 95 4.50 3.85 2.43
CA THR A 95 3.69 4.80 1.66
C THR A 95 2.85 5.70 2.58
N ALA A 96 2.30 5.14 3.66
CA ALA A 96 1.58 5.88 4.68
C ALA A 96 2.48 6.88 5.42
N ALA A 97 3.72 6.48 5.77
CA ALA A 97 4.71 7.37 6.37
C ALA A 97 5.10 8.52 5.43
N LEU A 98 5.28 8.25 4.13
CA LEU A 98 5.55 9.28 3.12
C LEU A 98 4.36 10.24 2.95
N ALA A 99 3.13 9.72 2.99
CA ALA A 99 1.92 10.54 2.94
C ALA A 99 1.84 11.48 4.15
N LEU A 100 2.15 11.00 5.36
CA LEU A 100 2.25 11.83 6.56
C LEU A 100 3.36 12.88 6.42
N ALA A 101 4.57 12.49 6.01
CA ALA A 101 5.68 13.42 5.83
C ALA A 101 5.32 14.54 4.84
N ARG A 102 4.73 14.17 3.70
CA ARG A 102 4.18 15.11 2.72
C ARG A 102 3.12 16.04 3.33
N PHE A 103 2.21 15.49 4.13
CA PHE A 103 1.17 16.28 4.79
C PHE A 103 1.76 17.29 5.78
N LEU A 104 2.73 16.89 6.60
CA LEU A 104 3.42 17.77 7.55
C LEU A 104 4.21 18.88 6.83
N VAL A 105 4.90 18.55 5.73
CA VAL A 105 5.57 19.55 4.88
C VAL A 105 4.56 20.53 4.29
N GLY A 106 3.41 20.04 3.82
CA GLY A 106 2.32 20.85 3.29
C GLY A 106 1.75 21.83 4.32
N LEU A 107 1.56 21.36 5.56
CA LEU A 107 1.14 22.21 6.67
C LEU A 107 2.19 23.25 7.04
N ALA A 108 3.46 22.86 7.15
CA ALA A 108 4.54 23.77 7.56
C ALA A 108 4.88 24.84 6.52
N THR A 109 4.79 24.51 5.23
CA THR A 109 5.19 25.40 4.13
C THR A 109 4.01 26.08 3.45
N HIS A 110 2.77 25.68 3.75
CA HIS A 110 1.56 26.01 2.99
C HIS A 110 1.69 25.69 1.48
N ARG A 111 2.57 24.74 1.12
CA ARG A 111 2.84 24.31 -0.25
C ARG A 111 2.71 22.79 -0.35
N TRP A 112 1.83 22.33 -1.23
CA TRP A 112 1.45 20.92 -1.36
C TRP A 112 2.08 20.29 -2.61
N ILE A 113 2.72 19.13 -2.46
CA ILE A 113 3.47 18.46 -3.54
C ILE A 113 2.54 17.62 -4.45
N ALA A 114 1.61 18.19 -5.19
CA ALA A 114 0.72 17.39 -6.07
C ALA A 114 1.49 16.42 -7.02
N VAL A 115 1.23 15.12 -6.89
CA VAL A 115 1.72 14.08 -7.82
C VAL A 115 0.63 13.80 -8.85
N ARG A 116 0.94 13.96 -10.13
CA ARG A 116 0.03 13.69 -11.23
C ARG A 116 0.55 12.54 -12.07
N CYS A 117 -0.30 11.56 -12.30
CA CYS A 117 -0.01 10.45 -13.20
C CYS A 117 -0.75 10.68 -14.52
N ALA A 118 -0.02 10.73 -15.63
CA ALA A 118 -0.59 10.83 -16.95
C ALA A 118 -1.14 9.45 -17.38
N TRP A 119 -2.36 9.16 -16.96
CA TRP A 119 -3.05 7.89 -17.23
C TRP A 119 -3.56 7.82 -18.67
N THR A 120 -2.81 7.15 -19.53
CA THR A 120 -3.34 6.71 -20.84
C THR A 120 -4.06 5.37 -20.68
N PRO A 121 -5.00 5.00 -21.58
CA PRO A 121 -5.66 3.69 -21.52
C PRO A 121 -4.66 2.52 -21.50
N ARG A 122 -3.55 2.64 -22.23
CA ARG A 122 -2.46 1.65 -22.24
C ARG A 122 -1.76 1.57 -20.88
N ARG A 123 -1.33 2.70 -20.31
CA ARG A 123 -0.65 2.75 -19.00
C ARG A 123 -1.55 2.21 -17.89
N ARG A 124 -2.84 2.54 -17.92
CA ARG A 124 -3.83 2.02 -16.97
C ARG A 124 -3.97 0.50 -17.07
N ARG A 125 -4.07 -0.06 -18.29
CA ARG A 125 -4.10 -1.51 -18.48
C ARG A 125 -2.83 -2.19 -17.98
N VAL A 126 -1.66 -1.62 -18.25
CA VAL A 126 -0.38 -2.15 -17.77
C VAL A 126 -0.31 -2.12 -16.24
N ALA A 127 -0.72 -1.00 -15.62
CA ALA A 127 -0.75 -0.88 -14.16
C ALA A 127 -1.71 -1.91 -13.51
N TYR A 128 -2.91 -2.09 -14.07
CA TYR A 128 -3.83 -3.11 -13.58
C TYR A 128 -3.31 -4.53 -13.81
N ALA A 129 -2.73 -4.83 -14.98
CA ALA A 129 -2.13 -6.13 -15.25
C ALA A 129 -0.98 -6.43 -14.27
N ALA A 130 -0.11 -5.44 -14.01
CA ALA A 130 0.97 -5.57 -13.04
C ALA A 130 0.44 -5.75 -11.61
N ALA A 131 -0.59 -5.00 -11.21
CA ALA A 131 -1.22 -5.15 -9.90
C ALA A 131 -1.85 -6.54 -9.74
N ILE A 132 -2.59 -7.03 -10.74
CA ILE A 132 -3.17 -8.37 -10.72
C ILE A 132 -2.08 -9.44 -10.65
N ALA A 133 -1.04 -9.32 -11.49
CA ALA A 133 0.07 -10.26 -11.48
C ALA A 133 0.78 -10.27 -10.11
N ALA A 134 1.00 -9.10 -9.49
CA ALA A 134 1.56 -9.01 -8.15
C ALA A 134 0.66 -9.68 -7.10
N MET A 135 -0.66 -9.46 -7.16
CA MET A 135 -1.62 -10.11 -6.26
C MET A 135 -1.61 -11.63 -6.43
N VAL A 136 -1.53 -12.13 -7.65
CA VAL A 136 -1.43 -13.58 -7.94
C VAL A 136 -0.12 -14.16 -7.41
N VAL A 137 1.02 -13.48 -7.61
CA VAL A 137 2.31 -13.92 -7.07
C VAL A 137 2.28 -13.93 -5.53
N LEU A 138 1.64 -12.94 -4.92
CA LEU A 138 1.46 -12.90 -3.47
C LEU A 138 0.57 -14.02 -2.98
N GLU A 139 -0.55 -14.30 -3.66
CA GLU A 139 -1.43 -15.42 -3.37
C GLU A 139 -0.62 -16.73 -3.31
N PHE A 140 0.12 -17.06 -4.38
CA PHE A 140 0.97 -18.25 -4.40
C PHE A 140 1.98 -18.28 -3.25
N ARG A 141 2.58 -17.14 -2.93
CA ARG A 141 3.52 -17.01 -1.82
C ARG A 141 2.83 -17.23 -0.46
N GLN A 142 1.61 -16.73 -0.26
CA GLN A 142 0.88 -16.88 0.99
C GLN A 142 0.38 -18.30 1.16
N GLN A 143 -0.08 -18.96 0.10
CA GLN A 143 -0.44 -20.38 0.12
C GLN A 143 0.76 -21.24 0.54
N GLY A 144 1.96 -20.98 -0.02
CA GLY A 144 3.19 -21.67 0.39
C GLY A 144 3.66 -21.38 1.82
N ARG A 145 3.06 -20.39 2.50
CA ARG A 145 3.39 -19.97 3.88
C ARG A 145 2.21 -20.11 4.84
N ALA A 146 1.17 -20.84 4.46
CA ALA A 146 -0.05 -21.01 5.27
C ALA A 146 0.26 -21.45 6.71
N SER A 147 1.20 -22.37 6.91
CA SER A 147 1.60 -22.82 8.26
C SER A 147 2.18 -21.72 9.15
N LEU A 148 2.91 -20.76 8.57
CA LEU A 148 3.43 -19.58 9.29
C LEU A 148 2.31 -18.58 9.60
N LEU A 149 1.34 -18.45 8.71
CA LEU A 149 0.24 -17.48 8.82
C LEU A 149 -0.86 -17.96 9.77
N MET A 150 -1.07 -19.27 9.88
CA MET A 150 -2.04 -19.89 10.79
C MET A 150 -1.59 -19.90 12.27
N GLN A 151 -0.31 -19.63 12.56
CA GLN A 151 0.19 -19.55 13.93
C GLN A 151 -0.37 -18.30 14.65
N ARG A 152 -1.31 -18.54 15.56
CA ARG A 152 -1.75 -17.59 16.58
C ARG A 152 -0.66 -17.51 17.66
N HIS A 153 -0.12 -16.31 17.87
CA HIS A 153 0.66 -15.93 19.04
C HIS A 153 -0.14 -14.90 19.81
#